data_AF-A0AB33K0Y6-F1
#
_entry.id   AF-A0AB33K0Y6-F1
#
_cell.length_a   1.000
_cell.length_b   1.000
_cell.length_c   1.000
_cell.angle_alpha   90.00
_cell.angle_beta   90.00
_cell.angle_gamma   90.00
#
_symmetry.space_group_name_H-M   'P 1'
#
loop_
_entity.id
_entity.type
_entity.pdbx_description
1 polymer ?
#
loop_
_entity_poly.entity_id
_entity_poly.type
_entity_poly.pdbx_seq_one_letter_code
_entity_poly.pdbx_strand_id
1 'polypeptide(L)'
;MAAEEHPEEQRPEPTPEPESPPEPEPAPERTPQPAPTPEPANDPRRRLSVALWPPRLSRGQVVVATLLMVLGFALAVQVRSTNDHNQLRGARQEDLVRILDELDSRQQRLLQEKTQLEQSLAQLENSSNQAKEAQEQTRKKATELGVLAGTVRATGPGIVLTIDDPQRQVKADMLLDTLQELRAAGAEAIQINDVRVVAGTYFTDTDNGVQVDGRTVSAPFRFTVVGNPQDLTPALNIPGGVVRSLEKQQARATITQEQKVVVDALAAPTVPQYAKPAAK
;
A
#
# COMPACT_ATOMS: atom_id res chain seq x y z
N MET A 1 2.87 -24.00 43.03
CA MET A 1 2.04 -25.16 43.42
C MET A 1 0.68 -24.95 42.77
N ALA A 2 0.13 -25.85 41.96
CA ALA A 2 0.68 -27.04 41.28
C ALA A 2 -0.10 -27.16 39.94
N ALA A 3 0.35 -27.77 38.83
CA ALA A 3 1.21 -28.93 38.60
C ALA A 3 0.61 -30.25 39.08
N GLU A 4 -0.34 -30.80 38.30
CA GLU A 4 -0.65 -32.23 38.09
C GLU A 4 -1.71 -32.26 36.95
N GLU A 5 -1.61 -32.90 35.79
CA GLU A 5 -1.17 -34.23 35.29
C GLU A 5 -2.37 -35.15 34.93
N HIS A 6 -2.12 -36.18 34.12
CA HIS A 6 -3.12 -37.02 33.44
C HIS A 6 -3.70 -38.10 34.37
N PRO A 7 -4.80 -38.78 33.97
CA PRO A 7 -4.59 -40.13 33.41
C PRO A 7 -5.54 -40.55 32.26
N GLU A 8 -5.20 -41.71 31.69
CA GLU A 8 -5.99 -42.84 31.12
C GLU A 8 -7.50 -42.63 30.81
N GLU A 9 -8.00 -42.95 29.60
CA GLU A 9 -8.07 -44.25 28.86
C GLU A 9 -9.28 -45.13 29.24
N GLN A 10 -10.24 -45.27 28.30
CA GLN A 10 -10.88 -46.53 27.90
C GLN A 10 -11.93 -46.33 26.78
N ARG A 11 -12.11 -47.34 25.91
CA ARG A 11 -13.27 -47.46 25.00
C ARG A 11 -14.46 -48.10 25.73
N PRO A 12 -15.69 -47.89 25.22
CA PRO A 12 -16.42 -49.07 24.72
C PRO A 12 -17.12 -48.86 23.36
N GLU A 13 -17.30 -49.94 22.61
CA GLU A 13 -18.34 -50.08 21.57
C GLU A 13 -19.69 -50.42 22.23
N PRO A 14 -20.86 -50.21 21.57
CA PRO A 14 -21.46 -51.33 20.82
C PRO A 14 -22.46 -50.99 19.65
N THR A 15 -22.43 -51.76 18.54
CA THR A 15 -23.60 -52.51 17.96
C THR A 15 -24.78 -51.71 17.30
N PRO A 16 -25.70 -52.25 16.43
CA PRO A 16 -25.76 -53.53 15.65
C PRO A 16 -26.05 -53.40 14.10
N GLU A 17 -25.95 -54.54 13.37
CA GLU A 17 -26.86 -55.13 12.33
C GLU A 17 -27.38 -54.36 11.07
N PRO A 18 -27.96 -55.05 10.06
CA PRO A 18 -27.86 -56.46 9.60
C PRO A 18 -27.44 -56.51 8.09
N GLU A 19 -27.69 -57.50 7.19
CA GLU A 19 -28.30 -58.84 7.19
C GLU A 19 -27.73 -59.68 6.00
N SER A 20 -27.70 -61.03 6.09
CA SER A 20 -27.91 -61.98 4.97
C SER A 20 -27.87 -63.44 5.48
N PRO A 21 -28.91 -64.29 5.28
CA PRO A 21 -28.99 -65.65 5.86
C PRO A 21 -28.20 -66.78 5.13
N PRO A 22 -28.15 -68.02 5.68
CA PRO A 22 -27.33 -69.18 5.21
C PRO A 22 -28.03 -70.01 4.09
N GLU A 23 -27.70 -71.26 3.68
CA GLU A 23 -27.46 -72.53 4.41
C GLU A 23 -26.87 -73.66 3.47
N PRO A 24 -26.78 -75.00 3.78
CA PRO A 24 -25.45 -75.63 3.91
C PRO A 24 -25.21 -77.00 3.22
N GLU A 25 -23.95 -77.49 3.29
CA GLU A 25 -23.52 -78.90 3.49
C GLU A 25 -23.94 -80.02 2.47
N PRO A 26 -23.47 -81.31 2.60
CA PRO A 26 -22.56 -81.92 3.58
C PRO A 26 -21.32 -82.66 3.03
N ALA A 27 -20.44 -83.11 3.95
CA ALA A 27 -19.44 -84.17 3.72
C ALA A 27 -20.06 -85.59 3.90
N PRO A 28 -19.40 -86.69 3.49
CA PRO A 28 -18.40 -87.39 4.34
C PRO A 28 -17.08 -87.73 3.59
N GLU A 29 -15.89 -87.75 4.20
CA GLU A 29 -15.36 -88.67 5.23
C GLU A 29 -15.00 -90.09 4.71
N ARG A 30 -13.69 -90.41 4.66
CA ARG A 30 -13.04 -91.64 5.20
C ARG A 30 -11.57 -91.81 4.75
N THR A 31 -10.70 -92.12 5.71
CA THR A 31 -9.40 -92.80 5.47
C THR A 31 -9.54 -94.29 5.77
N PRO A 32 -8.63 -95.15 5.26
CA PRO A 32 -7.59 -95.68 6.15
C PRO A 32 -6.20 -95.92 5.51
N GLN A 33 -5.23 -96.22 6.38
CA GLN A 33 -3.86 -96.71 6.15
C GLN A 33 -3.84 -98.16 5.55
N PRO A 34 -2.68 -98.75 5.12
CA PRO A 34 -1.31 -98.55 5.63
C PRO A 34 -0.15 -98.47 4.59
N ALA A 35 1.07 -98.29 5.10
CA ALA A 35 2.34 -98.33 4.36
C ALA A 35 3.19 -99.58 4.71
N PRO A 36 4.20 -99.92 3.90
CA PRO A 36 5.47 -100.36 4.47
C PRO A 36 6.75 -99.85 3.74
N THR A 37 7.71 -99.37 4.55
CA THR A 37 9.17 -99.66 4.55
C THR A 37 10.05 -99.42 3.27
N PRO A 38 11.28 -98.85 3.37
CA PRO A 38 12.02 -98.31 2.22
C PRO A 38 13.23 -99.13 1.69
N GLU A 39 13.76 -98.72 0.52
CA GLU A 39 15.09 -99.10 -0.02
C GLU A 39 15.91 -97.87 -0.48
N PRO A 40 17.26 -97.96 -0.63
CA PRO A 40 18.15 -96.81 -0.80
C PRO A 40 18.81 -96.62 -2.20
N ALA A 41 19.48 -95.46 -2.37
CA ALA A 41 20.46 -95.08 -3.41
C ALA A 41 19.93 -94.86 -4.85
N ASN A 42 20.25 -93.76 -5.54
CA ASN A 42 21.60 -93.39 -5.97
C ASN A 42 21.73 -91.89 -6.34
N ASP A 43 22.91 -91.28 -6.15
CA ASP A 43 23.20 -89.90 -6.57
C ASP A 43 23.61 -89.81 -8.06
N PRO A 44 22.83 -89.13 -8.94
CA PRO A 44 23.13 -89.03 -10.36
C PRO A 44 24.27 -88.06 -10.70
N ARG A 45 24.68 -87.16 -9.79
CA ARG A 45 25.52 -85.99 -10.14
C ARG A 45 26.96 -86.33 -10.47
N ARG A 46 27.47 -87.49 -10.04
CA ARG A 46 28.86 -87.93 -10.29
C ARG A 46 29.15 -88.57 -11.65
N ARG A 47 28.15 -88.71 -12.55
CA ARG A 47 28.36 -89.36 -13.87
C ARG A 47 28.68 -88.43 -15.04
N LEU A 48 28.41 -87.11 -14.96
CA LEU A 48 28.66 -86.20 -16.08
C LEU A 48 30.14 -85.81 -16.26
N SER A 49 30.94 -85.78 -15.20
CA SER A 49 32.31 -85.23 -15.20
C SER A 49 33.39 -86.13 -15.82
N VAL A 50 33.01 -87.27 -16.42
CA VAL A 50 33.94 -88.25 -17.01
C VAL A 50 33.74 -88.41 -18.53
N ALA A 51 32.68 -87.82 -19.10
CA ALA A 51 32.32 -87.96 -20.52
C ALA A 51 32.90 -86.87 -21.45
N LEU A 52 33.73 -85.95 -20.93
CA LEU A 52 34.05 -84.67 -21.60
C LEU A 52 35.56 -84.36 -21.75
N TRP A 53 36.43 -85.37 -21.81
CA TRP A 53 37.81 -85.21 -22.31
C TRP A 53 38.36 -86.54 -22.87
N PRO A 54 39.22 -86.56 -23.93
CA PRO A 54 39.77 -85.43 -24.67
C PRO A 54 39.06 -85.14 -26.01
N PRO A 55 38.83 -83.86 -26.38
CA PRO A 55 38.53 -83.51 -27.75
C PRO A 55 39.79 -83.61 -28.63
N ARG A 56 39.77 -84.50 -29.63
CA ARG A 56 40.77 -84.49 -30.72
C ARG A 56 40.42 -83.37 -31.71
N LEU A 57 40.70 -82.12 -31.35
CA LEU A 57 40.38 -80.95 -32.19
C LEU A 57 41.06 -81.03 -33.57
N SER A 58 40.27 -81.36 -34.58
CA SER A 58 40.67 -81.17 -35.98
C SER A 58 40.80 -79.67 -36.30
N ARG A 59 41.68 -79.30 -37.24
CA ARG A 59 41.80 -77.92 -37.72
C ARG A 59 40.44 -77.33 -38.14
N GLY A 60 39.55 -78.15 -38.70
CA GLY A 60 38.18 -77.74 -39.04
C GLY A 60 37.31 -77.40 -37.83
N GLN A 61 37.43 -78.11 -36.71
CA GLN A 61 36.69 -77.78 -35.48
C GLN A 61 37.17 -76.47 -34.85
N VAL A 62 38.47 -76.17 -34.94
CA VAL A 62 39.00 -74.87 -34.48
C VAL A 62 38.42 -73.72 -35.32
N VAL A 63 38.32 -73.88 -36.64
CA VAL A 63 37.67 -72.88 -37.51
C VAL A 63 36.19 -72.70 -37.17
N VAL A 64 35.43 -73.80 -36.97
CA VAL A 64 34.00 -73.74 -36.61
C VAL A 64 33.80 -73.10 -35.22
N ALA A 65 34.62 -73.45 -34.24
CA ALA A 65 34.55 -72.85 -32.90
C ALA A 65 34.85 -71.33 -32.93
N THR A 66 35.85 -70.90 -33.71
CA THR A 66 36.16 -69.48 -33.91
C THR A 66 35.02 -68.75 -34.62
N LEU A 67 34.41 -69.35 -35.65
CA LEU A 67 33.25 -68.80 -36.35
C LEU A 67 32.05 -68.62 -35.40
N LEU A 68 31.74 -69.63 -34.59
CA LEU A 68 30.65 -69.55 -33.60
C LEU A 68 30.95 -68.56 -32.47
N MET A 69 32.21 -68.42 -32.05
CA MET A 69 32.62 -67.41 -31.06
C MET A 69 32.49 -65.99 -31.62
N VAL A 70 32.92 -65.74 -32.86
CA VAL A 70 32.77 -64.45 -33.53
C VAL A 70 31.30 -64.13 -33.78
N LEU A 71 30.49 -65.10 -34.23
CA LEU A 71 29.05 -64.92 -34.43
C LEU A 71 28.31 -64.66 -33.11
N GLY A 72 28.63 -65.41 -32.06
CA GLY A 72 28.07 -65.21 -30.72
C GLY A 72 28.46 -63.86 -30.11
N PHE A 73 29.71 -63.42 -30.31
CA PHE A 73 30.16 -62.09 -29.90
C PHE A 73 29.46 -60.98 -30.70
N ALA A 74 29.33 -61.13 -32.03
CA ALA A 74 28.61 -60.18 -32.87
C ALA A 74 27.14 -60.06 -32.45
N LEU A 75 26.46 -61.19 -32.19
CA LEU A 75 25.09 -61.20 -31.67
C LEU A 75 25.01 -60.57 -30.27
N ALA A 76 25.96 -60.84 -29.37
CA ALA A 76 25.99 -60.21 -28.05
C ALA A 76 26.17 -58.68 -28.13
N VAL A 77 27.06 -58.20 -29.02
CA VAL A 77 27.26 -56.76 -29.30
C VAL A 77 26.00 -56.15 -29.92
N GLN A 78 25.35 -56.84 -30.87
CA GLN A 78 24.16 -56.36 -31.55
C GLN A 78 22.92 -56.32 -30.64
N VAL A 79 22.76 -57.30 -29.74
CA VAL A 79 21.75 -57.29 -28.67
C VAL A 79 22.05 -56.21 -27.63
N ARG A 80 23.32 -56.02 -27.23
CA ARG A 80 23.72 -54.95 -26.32
C ARG A 80 23.37 -53.57 -26.90
N SER A 81 23.82 -53.30 -28.12
CA SER A 81 23.52 -52.06 -28.87
C SER A 81 22.02 -51.86 -29.08
N THR A 82 21.25 -52.94 -29.31
CA THR A 82 19.79 -52.89 -29.44
C THR A 82 19.12 -52.49 -28.13
N ASN A 83 19.54 -53.07 -27.00
CA ASN A 83 19.01 -52.74 -25.68
C ASN A 83 19.39 -51.32 -25.25
N ASP A 84 20.63 -50.89 -25.49
CA ASP A 84 21.08 -49.52 -25.24
C ASP A 84 20.26 -48.50 -26.08
N HIS A 85 19.84 -48.85 -27.30
CA HIS A 85 18.91 -48.06 -28.11
C HIS A 85 17.43 -48.15 -27.68
N ASN A 86 17.02 -49.19 -26.93
CA ASN A 86 15.61 -49.38 -26.58
C ASN A 86 15.22 -48.68 -25.27
N GLN A 87 16.16 -48.48 -24.34
CA GLN A 87 15.96 -47.60 -23.17
C GLN A 87 15.61 -46.16 -23.58
N LEU A 88 16.08 -45.73 -24.75
CA LEU A 88 15.88 -44.37 -25.31
C LEU A 88 14.59 -44.21 -26.14
N ARG A 89 13.60 -45.11 -26.03
CA ARG A 89 12.30 -45.00 -26.72
C ARG A 89 11.12 -44.62 -25.83
N GLY A 90 11.04 -45.11 -24.58
CA GLY A 90 9.99 -44.69 -23.64
C GLY A 90 10.20 -43.26 -23.15
N ALA A 91 11.41 -42.97 -22.67
CA ALA A 91 11.76 -41.71 -22.02
C ALA A 91 11.39 -40.45 -22.83
N ARG A 92 11.49 -40.45 -24.17
CA ARG A 92 11.31 -39.22 -24.98
C ARG A 92 9.94 -38.59 -24.84
N GLN A 93 8.87 -39.40 -24.78
CA GLN A 93 7.51 -38.86 -24.70
C GLN A 93 7.18 -38.45 -23.26
N GLU A 94 7.69 -39.19 -22.27
CA GLU A 94 7.56 -38.88 -20.85
C GLU A 94 8.35 -37.62 -20.46
N ASP A 95 9.59 -37.46 -20.95
CA ASP A 95 10.41 -36.26 -20.78
C ASP A 95 9.79 -35.05 -21.49
N LEU A 96 9.21 -35.21 -22.70
CA LEU A 96 8.51 -34.13 -23.40
C LEU A 96 7.27 -33.66 -22.63
N VAL A 97 6.47 -34.57 -22.08
CA VAL A 97 5.34 -34.23 -21.20
C VAL A 97 5.85 -33.56 -19.93
N ARG A 98 6.88 -34.10 -19.26
CA ARG A 98 7.44 -33.51 -18.03
C ARG A 98 8.01 -32.10 -18.26
N ILE A 99 8.67 -31.87 -19.40
CA ILE A 99 9.16 -30.54 -19.78
C ILE A 99 7.99 -29.60 -20.10
N LEU A 100 6.91 -30.08 -20.72
CA LEU A 100 5.70 -29.29 -20.96
C LEU A 100 5.01 -28.92 -19.64
N ASP A 101 4.84 -29.87 -18.71
CA ASP A 101 4.26 -29.64 -17.38
C ASP A 101 5.12 -28.67 -16.57
N GLU A 102 6.45 -28.80 -16.64
CA GLU A 102 7.37 -27.87 -15.97
C GLU A 102 7.32 -26.47 -16.61
N LEU A 103 7.22 -26.38 -17.94
CA LEU A 103 7.07 -25.11 -18.65
C LEU A 103 5.71 -24.45 -18.37
N ASP A 104 4.61 -25.20 -18.32
CA ASP A 104 3.31 -24.64 -17.99
C ASP A 104 3.23 -24.26 -16.50
N SER A 105 3.79 -25.05 -15.59
CA SER A 105 3.94 -24.66 -14.17
C SER A 105 4.76 -23.37 -14.01
N ARG A 106 5.88 -23.24 -14.75
CA ARG A 106 6.68 -22.00 -14.81
C ARG A 106 5.88 -20.84 -15.43
N GLN A 107 5.08 -21.08 -16.47
CA GLN A 107 4.22 -20.09 -17.12
C GLN A 107 3.11 -19.60 -16.19
N GLN A 108 2.37 -20.52 -15.56
CA GLN A 108 1.34 -20.21 -14.56
C GLN A 108 1.92 -19.39 -13.41
N ARG A 109 3.09 -19.79 -12.88
CA ARG A 109 3.79 -19.04 -11.83
C ARG A 109 4.19 -17.63 -12.31
N LEU A 110 4.77 -17.48 -13.50
CA LEU A 110 5.15 -16.17 -14.04
C LEU A 110 3.94 -15.27 -14.32
N LEU A 111 2.79 -15.85 -14.71
CA LEU A 111 1.53 -15.11 -14.85
C LEU A 111 1.00 -14.65 -13.48
N GLN A 112 1.05 -15.49 -12.45
CA GLN A 112 0.69 -15.12 -11.07
C GLN A 112 1.61 -14.01 -10.54
N GLU A 113 2.92 -14.15 -10.72
CA GLU A 113 3.94 -13.18 -10.28
C GLU A 113 3.76 -11.83 -11.01
N LYS A 114 3.47 -11.87 -12.33
CA LYS A 114 3.08 -10.68 -13.10
C LYS A 114 1.83 -10.00 -12.51
N THR A 115 0.74 -10.75 -12.29
CA THR A 115 -0.50 -10.16 -11.76
C THR A 115 -0.33 -9.60 -10.34
N GLN A 116 0.49 -10.24 -9.50
CA GLN A 116 0.85 -9.71 -8.18
C GLN A 116 1.66 -8.39 -8.27
N LEU A 117 2.58 -8.29 -9.23
CA LEU A 117 3.33 -7.05 -9.49
C LEU A 117 2.44 -5.94 -10.07
N GLU A 118 1.52 -6.25 -10.98
CA GLU A 118 0.54 -5.30 -11.51
C GLU A 118 -0.40 -4.78 -10.41
N GLN A 119 -0.87 -5.65 -9.52
CA GLN A 119 -1.65 -5.25 -8.34
C GLN A 119 -0.84 -4.40 -7.36
N SER A 120 0.41 -4.78 -7.08
CA SER A 120 1.31 -4.04 -6.18
C SER A 120 1.65 -2.64 -6.70
N LEU A 121 1.88 -2.53 -8.02
CA LEU A 121 2.09 -1.25 -8.71
C LEU A 121 0.85 -0.38 -8.61
N ALA A 122 -0.33 -0.91 -8.97
CA ALA A 122 -1.58 -0.16 -8.89
C ALA A 122 -1.90 0.29 -7.44
N GLN A 123 -1.61 -0.54 -6.43
CA GLN A 123 -1.77 -0.15 -5.02
C GLN A 123 -0.79 0.97 -4.63
N LEU A 124 0.47 0.89 -5.06
CA LEU A 124 1.49 1.91 -4.78
C LEU A 124 1.13 3.25 -5.44
N GLU A 125 0.77 3.25 -6.72
CA GLU A 125 0.31 4.45 -7.45
C GLU A 125 -0.90 5.10 -6.78
N ASN A 126 -1.93 4.32 -6.44
CA ASN A 126 -3.11 4.81 -5.73
C ASN A 126 -2.74 5.44 -4.37
N SER A 127 -1.89 4.77 -3.58
CA SER A 127 -1.45 5.30 -2.27
C SER A 127 -0.61 6.58 -2.39
N SER A 128 0.23 6.68 -3.44
CA SER A 128 1.04 7.85 -3.76
C SER A 128 0.17 9.05 -4.13
N ASN A 129 -0.84 8.83 -4.99
CA ASN A 129 -1.81 9.85 -5.37
C ASN A 129 -2.62 10.34 -4.15
N GLN A 130 -3.14 9.42 -3.32
CA GLN A 130 -3.85 9.76 -2.08
C GLN A 130 -2.97 10.56 -1.10
N ALA A 131 -1.70 10.18 -0.93
CA ALA A 131 -0.76 10.89 -0.06
C ALA A 131 -0.48 12.31 -0.57
N LYS A 132 -0.30 12.47 -1.89
CA LYS A 132 -0.11 13.78 -2.54
C LYS A 132 -1.34 14.66 -2.38
N GLU A 133 -2.54 14.15 -2.64
CA GLU A 133 -3.80 14.88 -2.46
C GLU A 133 -3.98 15.31 -0.99
N ALA A 134 -3.73 14.42 -0.03
CA ALA A 134 -3.78 14.73 1.40
C ALA A 134 -2.77 15.82 1.80
N GLN A 135 -1.57 15.82 1.21
CA GLN A 135 -0.57 16.86 1.40
C GLN A 135 -1.02 18.21 0.81
N GLU A 136 -1.54 18.23 -0.42
CA GLU A 136 -2.06 19.44 -1.06
C GLU A 136 -3.24 20.04 -0.29
N GLN A 137 -4.20 19.22 0.15
CA GLN A 137 -5.32 19.65 0.98
C GLN A 137 -4.87 20.18 2.34
N THR A 138 -3.85 19.56 2.94
CA THR A 138 -3.24 20.06 4.20
C THR A 138 -2.54 21.40 3.98
N ARG A 139 -1.85 21.59 2.84
CA ARG A 139 -1.19 22.85 2.49
C ARG A 139 -2.19 23.98 2.22
N LYS A 140 -3.32 23.68 1.56
CA LYS A 140 -4.43 24.64 1.35
C LYS A 140 -4.98 25.11 2.69
N LYS A 141 -5.39 24.17 3.56
CA LYS A 141 -5.88 24.47 4.93
C LYS A 141 -4.88 25.24 5.80
N ALA A 142 -3.59 24.91 5.72
CA ALA A 142 -2.55 25.67 6.42
C ALA A 142 -2.41 27.11 5.89
N THR A 143 -2.68 27.33 4.60
CA THR A 143 -2.67 28.68 3.99
C THR A 143 -3.92 29.46 4.37
N GLU A 144 -5.11 28.84 4.30
CA GLU A 144 -6.40 29.41 4.72
C GLU A 144 -6.36 29.86 6.19
N LEU A 145 -5.93 28.96 7.10
CA LEU A 145 -5.74 29.28 8.52
C LEU A 145 -4.66 30.34 8.73
N GLY A 146 -3.61 30.36 7.90
CA GLY A 146 -2.57 31.39 7.95
C GLY A 146 -3.06 32.78 7.51
N VAL A 147 -4.03 32.88 6.60
CA VAL A 147 -4.66 34.15 6.21
C VAL A 147 -5.51 34.67 7.38
N LEU A 148 -6.35 33.79 7.95
CA LEU A 148 -7.22 34.08 9.09
C LEU A 148 -6.43 34.49 10.36
N ALA A 149 -5.31 33.80 10.62
CA ALA A 149 -4.41 34.11 11.75
C ALA A 149 -3.49 35.32 11.50
N GLY A 150 -3.53 35.92 10.30
CA GLY A 150 -2.67 37.05 9.94
C GLY A 150 -1.22 36.70 9.61
N THR A 151 -0.82 35.43 9.66
CA THR A 151 0.58 35.00 9.54
C THR A 151 1.07 34.81 8.10
N VAL A 152 0.17 34.86 7.10
CA VAL A 152 0.55 34.91 5.67
C VAL A 152 -0.13 36.10 4.96
N ARG A 153 0.48 36.53 3.85
CA ARG A 153 -0.03 37.62 3.00
C ARG A 153 -1.31 37.21 2.28
N ALA A 154 -2.22 38.15 2.07
CA ALA A 154 -3.48 37.94 1.36
C ALA A 154 -3.55 38.82 0.09
N THR A 155 -4.20 38.33 -0.96
CA THR A 155 -4.34 39.03 -2.25
C THR A 155 -5.67 38.69 -2.89
N GLY A 156 -6.40 39.70 -3.36
CA GLY A 156 -7.69 39.52 -4.02
C GLY A 156 -8.26 40.86 -4.50
N PRO A 157 -9.50 40.90 -5.02
CA PRO A 157 -10.20 42.17 -5.19
C PRO A 157 -10.37 42.85 -3.82
N GLY A 158 -10.52 44.17 -3.83
CA GLY A 158 -10.61 44.92 -2.58
C GLY A 158 -10.68 46.44 -2.75
N ILE A 159 -10.41 47.13 -1.64
CA ILE A 159 -10.32 48.59 -1.62
C ILE A 159 -9.06 49.07 -0.90
N VAL A 160 -8.60 50.26 -1.28
CA VAL A 160 -7.68 51.08 -0.49
C VAL A 160 -8.44 52.31 -0.02
N LEU A 161 -8.74 52.37 1.28
CA LEU A 161 -9.29 53.55 1.95
C LEU A 161 -8.13 54.36 2.53
N THR A 162 -8.01 55.63 2.14
CA THR A 162 -7.04 56.59 2.69
C THR A 162 -7.80 57.65 3.49
N ILE A 163 -7.43 57.88 4.75
CA ILE A 163 -7.99 58.90 5.62
C ILE A 163 -6.93 59.97 5.87
N ASP A 164 -7.02 61.09 5.17
CA ASP A 164 -6.20 62.28 5.43
C ASP A 164 -6.80 63.08 6.60
N ASP A 165 -6.03 63.28 7.67
CA ASP A 165 -6.44 64.09 8.83
C ASP A 165 -5.40 65.20 9.10
N PRO A 166 -5.58 66.38 8.49
CA PRO A 166 -4.67 67.51 8.70
C PRO A 166 -4.88 68.22 10.05
N GLN A 167 -5.99 67.96 10.75
CA GLN A 167 -6.36 68.63 12.01
C GLN A 167 -6.07 67.76 13.26
N ARG A 168 -5.65 66.49 13.07
CA ARG A 168 -5.38 65.49 14.12
C ARG A 168 -6.59 65.19 15.02
N GLN A 169 -7.78 65.25 14.42
CA GLN A 169 -9.07 65.01 15.10
C GLN A 169 -9.53 63.55 15.03
N VAL A 170 -8.97 62.72 14.15
CA VAL A 170 -9.25 61.28 14.11
C VAL A 170 -8.63 60.61 15.33
N LYS A 171 -9.40 59.73 15.97
CA LYS A 171 -9.10 59.04 17.23
C LYS A 171 -9.25 57.53 17.10
N ALA A 172 -8.84 56.81 18.14
CA ALA A 172 -8.88 55.36 18.22
C ALA A 172 -10.27 54.75 17.98
N ASP A 173 -11.34 55.43 18.43
CA ASP A 173 -12.73 55.02 18.24
C ASP A 173 -13.14 55.03 16.76
N MET A 174 -12.90 56.13 16.03
CA MET A 174 -13.24 56.25 14.61
C MET A 174 -12.46 55.27 13.72
N LEU A 175 -11.22 54.94 14.07
CA LEU A 175 -10.45 53.91 13.37
C LEU A 175 -10.94 52.49 13.70
N LEU A 176 -11.41 52.25 14.92
CA LEU A 176 -12.07 51.01 15.30
C LEU A 176 -13.43 50.86 14.59
N ASP A 177 -14.28 51.88 14.57
CA ASP A 177 -15.56 51.88 13.83
C ASP A 177 -15.32 51.62 12.33
N THR A 178 -14.31 52.27 11.75
CA THR A 178 -13.88 52.00 10.36
C THR A 178 -13.53 50.53 10.15
N LEU A 179 -12.78 49.91 11.07
CA LEU A 179 -12.48 48.48 11.02
C LEU A 179 -13.72 47.60 11.18
N GLN A 180 -14.66 47.98 12.06
CA GLN A 180 -15.84 47.18 12.35
C GLN A 180 -16.84 47.19 11.19
N GLU A 181 -17.04 48.32 10.52
CA GLU A 181 -17.83 48.39 9.28
C GLU A 181 -17.21 47.57 8.15
N LEU A 182 -15.87 47.63 7.97
CA LEU A 182 -15.17 46.79 6.99
C LEU A 182 -15.37 45.28 7.28
N ARG A 183 -15.30 44.88 8.55
CA ARG A 183 -15.57 43.49 8.98
C ARG A 183 -17.04 43.09 8.73
N ALA A 184 -17.99 43.97 9.04
CA ALA A 184 -19.41 43.73 8.78
C ALA A 184 -19.73 43.61 7.28
N ALA A 185 -19.01 44.35 6.45
CA ALA A 185 -19.10 44.33 4.99
C ALA A 185 -18.27 43.22 4.30
N GLY A 186 -17.80 42.21 5.04
CA GLY A 186 -17.16 41.03 4.47
C GLY A 186 -15.69 41.17 4.07
N ALA A 187 -14.93 42.06 4.73
CA ALA A 187 -13.47 42.11 4.55
C ALA A 187 -12.77 40.83 5.06
N GLU A 188 -12.03 40.17 4.18
CA GLU A 188 -11.32 38.90 4.46
C GLU A 188 -9.93 39.13 5.09
N ALA A 189 -9.25 40.21 4.69
CA ALA A 189 -7.97 40.62 5.26
C ALA A 189 -7.84 42.15 5.23
N ILE A 190 -7.35 42.73 6.32
CA ILE A 190 -7.20 44.17 6.51
C ILE A 190 -5.79 44.48 7.02
N GLN A 191 -5.20 45.56 6.52
CA GLN A 191 -3.95 46.15 6.97
C GLN A 191 -4.13 47.65 7.14
N ILE A 192 -3.63 48.19 8.25
CA ILE A 192 -3.66 49.62 8.57
C ILE A 192 -2.21 50.11 8.57
N ASN A 193 -1.84 50.87 7.55
CA ASN A 193 -0.46 51.21 7.21
C ASN A 193 0.41 49.93 7.14
N ASP A 194 1.30 49.71 8.11
CA ASP A 194 2.20 48.55 8.20
C ASP A 194 1.74 47.49 9.23
N VAL A 195 0.50 47.61 9.74
CA VAL A 195 -0.06 46.74 10.78
C VAL A 195 -1.10 45.80 10.19
N ARG A 196 -0.86 44.48 10.28
CA ARG A 196 -1.86 43.46 9.93
C ARG A 196 -2.93 43.42 11.00
N VAL A 197 -4.19 43.58 10.59
CA VAL A 197 -5.31 43.44 11.50
C VAL A 197 -5.68 41.96 11.66
N VAL A 198 -5.89 41.55 12.91
CA VAL A 198 -6.37 40.23 13.34
C VAL A 198 -7.45 40.39 14.41
N ALA A 199 -8.04 39.29 14.89
CA ALA A 199 -9.12 39.32 15.87
C ALA A 199 -8.77 40.11 17.16
N GLY A 200 -7.53 40.03 17.63
CA GLY A 200 -7.04 40.71 18.84
C GLY A 200 -6.52 42.13 18.65
N THR A 201 -6.53 42.69 17.43
CA THR A 201 -6.01 44.04 17.17
C THR A 201 -6.84 45.10 17.92
N TYR A 202 -6.15 45.90 18.72
CA TYR A 202 -6.70 47.00 19.52
C TYR A 202 -6.18 48.36 19.03
N PHE A 203 -6.88 49.42 19.45
CA PHE A 203 -6.56 50.81 19.15
C PHE A 203 -6.35 51.58 20.46
N THR A 204 -5.48 52.59 20.48
CA THR A 204 -5.27 53.45 21.66
C THR A 204 -4.81 54.84 21.22
N ASP A 205 -5.44 55.90 21.72
CA ASP A 205 -5.04 57.28 21.44
C ASP A 205 -3.68 57.63 22.06
N THR A 206 -2.94 58.51 21.40
CA THR A 206 -1.67 59.07 21.88
C THR A 206 -1.59 60.56 21.51
N ASP A 207 -0.68 61.29 22.15
CA ASP A 207 -0.47 62.72 21.89
C ASP A 207 -0.15 63.08 20.42
N ASN A 208 0.32 62.11 19.63
CA ASN A 208 0.82 62.32 18.26
C ASN A 208 0.13 61.45 17.20
N GLY A 209 -0.92 60.70 17.53
CA GLY A 209 -1.60 59.78 16.62
C GLY A 209 -2.32 58.65 17.35
N VAL A 210 -2.52 57.52 16.69
CA VAL A 210 -3.18 56.33 17.28
C VAL A 210 -2.20 55.15 17.25
N GLN A 211 -2.12 54.36 18.32
CA GLN A 211 -1.49 53.05 18.27
C GLN A 211 -2.49 52.00 17.76
N VAL A 212 -2.05 51.18 16.80
CA VAL A 212 -2.75 49.98 16.32
C VAL A 212 -1.88 48.79 16.65
N ASP A 213 -2.39 47.86 17.46
CA ASP A 213 -1.64 46.69 17.97
C ASP A 213 -0.26 47.07 18.57
N GLY A 214 -0.22 48.16 19.35
CA GLY A 214 1.00 48.69 19.98
C GLY A 214 1.97 49.44 19.05
N ARG A 215 1.64 49.61 17.77
CA ARG A 215 2.43 50.38 16.80
C ARG A 215 1.78 51.73 16.53
N THR A 216 2.49 52.83 16.83
CA THR A 216 2.00 54.18 16.53
C THR A 216 1.92 54.40 15.03
N VAL A 217 0.72 54.73 14.55
CA VAL A 217 0.44 55.17 13.17
C VAL A 217 -0.08 56.60 13.18
N SER A 218 0.24 57.33 12.12
CA SER A 218 -0.15 58.72 11.92
C SER A 218 -0.89 58.89 10.59
N ALA A 219 -1.65 59.98 10.46
CA ALA A 219 -2.28 60.35 9.21
C ALA A 219 -1.25 60.52 8.07
N PRO A 220 -1.56 60.13 6.81
CA PRO A 220 -2.80 59.48 6.41
C PRO A 220 -2.91 58.02 6.86
N PHE A 221 -4.05 57.64 7.41
CA PHE A 221 -4.33 56.25 7.79
C PHE A 221 -4.78 55.48 6.54
N ARG A 222 -4.06 54.43 6.17
CA ARG A 222 -4.31 53.63 4.97
C ARG A 222 -4.86 52.25 5.35
N PHE A 223 -6.14 52.04 5.11
CA PHE A 223 -6.80 50.75 5.19
C PHE A 223 -6.68 50.05 3.84
N THR A 224 -5.76 49.09 3.75
CA THR A 224 -5.59 48.18 2.62
C THR A 224 -6.43 46.93 2.90
N VAL A 225 -7.45 46.67 2.08
CA VAL A 225 -8.50 45.68 2.37
C VAL A 225 -8.70 44.71 1.20
N VAL A 226 -8.73 43.40 1.48
CA VAL A 226 -9.21 42.36 0.55
C VAL A 226 -10.64 41.96 0.93
N GLY A 227 -11.52 41.85 -0.07
CA GLY A 227 -12.95 41.54 0.06
C GLY A 227 -13.74 42.12 -1.13
N ASN A 228 -15.05 41.88 -1.21
CA ASN A 228 -15.85 42.34 -2.36
C ASN A 228 -15.96 43.89 -2.39
N PRO A 229 -15.41 44.60 -3.40
CA PRO A 229 -15.45 46.07 -3.45
C PRO A 229 -16.88 46.62 -3.53
N GLN A 230 -17.82 45.83 -4.06
CA GLN A 230 -19.24 46.19 -4.20
C GLN A 230 -20.01 46.14 -2.87
N ASP A 231 -19.50 45.42 -1.86
CA ASP A 231 -20.09 45.37 -0.52
C ASP A 231 -19.36 46.35 0.43
N LEU A 232 -18.02 46.37 0.35
CA LEU A 232 -17.15 47.24 1.15
C LEU A 232 -17.39 48.74 0.90
N THR A 233 -17.60 49.15 -0.36
CA THR A 233 -17.70 50.58 -0.69
C THR A 233 -19.04 51.19 -0.24
N PRO A 234 -20.22 50.58 -0.47
CA PRO A 234 -21.48 51.11 0.04
C PRO A 234 -21.53 51.17 1.56
N ALA A 235 -21.00 50.16 2.27
CA ALA A 235 -21.00 50.12 3.75
C ALA A 235 -20.34 51.35 4.38
N LEU A 236 -19.13 51.71 3.93
CA LEU A 236 -18.42 52.91 4.37
C LEU A 236 -19.17 54.23 4.09
N ASN A 237 -20.06 54.23 3.10
CA ASN A 237 -20.83 55.38 2.63
C ASN A 237 -22.29 55.41 3.12
N ILE A 238 -22.69 54.51 4.02
CA ILE A 238 -24.02 54.51 4.65
C ILE A 238 -24.28 55.89 5.31
N PRO A 239 -25.49 56.49 5.18
CA PRO A 239 -25.81 57.77 5.81
C PRO A 239 -25.60 57.73 7.34
N GLY A 240 -24.63 58.51 7.82
CA GLY A 240 -24.22 58.55 9.23
C GLY A 240 -23.05 57.64 9.58
N GLY A 241 -22.64 56.74 8.68
CA GLY A 241 -21.47 55.86 8.83
C GLY A 241 -20.12 56.55 8.60
N VAL A 242 -19.08 55.73 8.49
CA VAL A 242 -17.65 56.09 8.57
C VAL A 242 -17.28 57.35 7.79
N VAL A 243 -17.52 57.40 6.47
CA VAL A 243 -17.10 58.54 5.63
C VAL A 243 -17.69 59.85 6.15
N ARG A 244 -18.99 59.85 6.51
CA ARG A 244 -19.68 61.05 7.02
C ARG A 244 -19.26 61.43 8.44
N SER A 245 -18.80 60.47 9.25
CA SER A 245 -18.31 60.77 10.60
C SER A 245 -16.88 61.32 10.59
N LEU A 246 -16.03 60.85 9.67
CA LEU A 246 -14.70 61.43 9.43
C LEU A 246 -14.78 62.85 8.84
N GLU A 247 -15.67 63.10 7.88
CA GLU A 247 -15.89 64.44 7.29
C GLU A 247 -16.30 65.49 8.33
N LYS A 248 -17.12 65.12 9.34
CA LYS A 248 -17.49 66.03 10.45
C LYS A 248 -16.28 66.50 11.25
N GLN A 249 -15.24 65.67 11.35
CA GLN A 249 -13.97 65.98 12.03
C GLN A 249 -12.95 66.64 11.08
N GLN A 250 -13.39 67.12 9.92
CA GLN A 250 -12.56 67.75 8.89
C GLN A 250 -11.49 66.84 8.26
N ALA A 251 -11.58 65.52 8.50
CA ALA A 251 -10.77 64.51 7.83
C ALA A 251 -11.39 64.14 6.47
N ARG A 252 -10.56 63.73 5.51
CA ARG A 252 -10.98 63.32 4.16
C ARG A 252 -10.77 61.82 3.98
N ALA A 253 -11.86 61.08 3.85
CA ALA A 253 -11.84 59.70 3.41
C ALA A 253 -11.86 59.61 1.87
N THR A 254 -10.90 58.89 1.28
CA THR A 254 -10.84 58.60 -0.16
C THR A 254 -10.78 57.09 -0.34
N ILE A 255 -11.72 56.52 -1.11
CA ILE A 255 -11.81 55.08 -1.38
C ILE A 255 -11.43 54.81 -2.83
N THR A 256 -10.49 53.90 -3.06
CA THR A 256 -10.14 53.38 -4.40
C THR A 256 -10.48 51.89 -4.45
N GLN A 257 -11.30 51.47 -5.41
CA GLN A 257 -11.56 50.04 -5.67
C GLN A 257 -10.47 49.48 -6.58
N GLU A 258 -9.95 48.29 -6.26
CA GLU A 258 -8.93 47.61 -7.06
C GLU A 258 -9.25 46.13 -7.25
N GLN A 259 -8.98 45.62 -8.45
CA GLN A 259 -9.17 44.19 -8.78
C GLN A 259 -8.09 43.29 -8.15
N LYS A 260 -7.02 43.88 -7.60
CA LYS A 260 -5.92 43.16 -6.95
C LYS A 260 -5.23 44.00 -5.87
N VAL A 261 -5.86 44.06 -4.70
CA VAL A 261 -5.22 44.55 -3.47
C VAL A 261 -4.24 43.50 -2.95
N VAL A 262 -3.18 43.94 -2.27
CA VAL A 262 -2.20 43.10 -1.57
C VAL A 262 -2.12 43.53 -0.11
N VAL A 263 -2.52 42.65 0.80
CA VAL A 263 -2.26 42.77 2.24
C VAL A 263 -0.97 42.00 2.53
N ASP A 264 0.14 42.74 2.65
CA ASP A 264 1.48 42.19 2.81
C ASP A 264 1.99 42.19 4.26
N ALA A 265 1.44 43.05 5.13
CA ALA A 265 1.72 43.04 6.55
C ALA A 265 1.31 41.69 7.19
N LEU A 266 2.13 41.24 8.15
CA LEU A 266 1.93 40.00 8.90
C LEU A 266 1.75 40.28 10.40
N ALA A 267 0.87 39.51 11.02
CA ALA A 267 0.74 39.47 12.48
C ALA A 267 1.87 38.63 13.09
N ALA A 268 2.42 39.08 14.21
CA ALA A 268 3.46 38.34 14.93
C ALA A 268 2.83 37.27 15.84
N PRO A 269 3.04 35.96 15.60
CA PRO A 269 2.45 34.93 16.43
C PRO A 269 3.09 34.93 17.82
N THR A 270 2.29 35.19 18.86
CA THR A 270 2.73 35.06 20.25
C THR A 270 2.75 33.58 20.64
N VAL A 271 3.88 33.10 21.18
CA VAL A 271 4.00 31.72 21.65
C VAL A 271 3.16 31.53 22.93
N PRO A 272 2.17 30.62 22.96
CA PRO A 272 1.36 30.39 24.14
C PRO A 272 2.18 29.70 25.25
N GLN A 273 2.09 30.23 26.47
CA GLN A 273 2.79 29.66 27.63
C GLN A 273 2.14 28.38 28.17
N TYR A 274 0.80 28.30 28.08
CA TYR A 274 0.00 27.22 28.70
C TYR A 274 -0.75 26.37 27.67
N ALA A 275 -1.38 27.03 26.68
CA ALA A 275 -2.12 26.34 25.63
C ALA A 275 -1.17 25.64 24.64
N LYS A 276 -1.58 24.46 24.16
CA LYS A 276 -0.90 23.71 23.11
C LYS A 276 -1.92 23.32 22.04
N PRO A 277 -1.54 23.22 20.76
CA PRO A 277 -2.39 22.60 19.74
C PRO A 277 -2.77 21.17 20.18
N ALA A 278 -4.01 20.77 19.92
CA ALA A 278 -4.42 19.39 20.14
C ALA A 278 -3.64 18.45 19.21
N ALA A 279 -3.44 17.20 19.67
CA ALA A 279 -3.04 16.13 18.77
C ALA A 279 -4.13 15.89 17.71
N LYS A 280 -3.72 15.47 16.52
CA LYS A 280 -4.58 15.20 15.36
C LYS A 280 -4.56 13.72 15.03
#